data_AF-A0A962MRM7-F1
#
_entry.id   AF-A0A962MRM7-F1
#
_cell.length_a   1.000
_cell.length_b   1.000
_cell.length_c   1.000
_cell.angle_alpha   90.00
_cell.angle_beta   90.00
_cell.angle_gamma   90.00
#
_symmetry.space_group_name_H-M   'P 1'
#
loop_
_entity.id
_entity.type
_entity.pdbx_description
1 polymer ?
#
loop_
_entity_poly.entity_id
_entity_poly.type
_entity_poly.pdbx_seq_one_letter_code
_entity_poly.pdbx_strand_id
1 'polypeptide(L)'
;MMGVAVLLHVLAVVIWVGGMFFAYMVLRPVAASQLEAPVRLTLWGGVFARFFPWVWAAIAVILLTGFWMIFAVFGGMGKVALYVHAMLGLGVVMMLIFFHVFFAPYGRLRRAVAANDWPAGGKALGQIRMLVGINTLIGLATIAIGAGGRYLAP
;
A
#
# COMPACT_ATOMS: atom_id res chain seq x y z
N MET A 1 24.84 10.09 -2.98
CA MET A 1 23.54 10.01 -3.70
C MET A 1 22.79 8.72 -3.38
N MET A 2 23.44 7.55 -3.47
CA MET A 2 22.79 6.25 -3.19
C MET A 2 22.12 6.15 -1.81
N GLY A 3 22.80 6.55 -0.73
CA GLY A 3 22.23 6.48 0.62
C GLY A 3 20.93 7.26 0.79
N VAL A 4 20.79 8.42 0.13
CA VAL A 4 19.56 9.22 0.16
C VAL A 4 18.43 8.52 -0.60
N ALA A 5 18.72 7.94 -1.77
CA ALA A 5 17.72 7.18 -2.53
C ALA A 5 17.20 5.98 -1.73
N VAL A 6 18.10 5.21 -1.11
CA VAL A 6 17.73 4.08 -0.24
C VAL A 6 16.89 4.54 0.96
N LEU A 7 17.30 5.61 1.63
CA LEU A 7 16.57 6.15 2.78
C LEU A 7 15.13 6.54 2.40
N LEU A 8 14.98 7.33 1.34
CA LEU A 8 13.66 7.76 0.85
C LEU A 8 12.80 6.57 0.41
N HIS A 9 13.41 5.60 -0.28
CA HIS A 9 12.73 4.38 -0.72
C HIS A 9 12.15 3.62 0.48
N VAL A 10 12.99 3.36 1.50
CA VAL A 10 12.58 2.61 2.69
C VAL A 10 11.54 3.38 3.50
N LEU A 11 11.70 4.69 3.70
CA LEU A 11 10.69 5.50 4.41
C LEU A 11 9.33 5.45 3.70
N ALA A 12 9.31 5.55 2.37
CA ALA A 12 8.08 5.44 1.60
C ALA A 12 7.42 4.04 1.74
N VAL A 13 8.22 2.97 1.72
CA VAL A 13 7.73 1.60 1.97
C VAL A 13 7.17 1.48 3.39
N VAL A 14 7.85 2.01 4.40
CA VAL A 14 7.40 1.98 5.81
C VAL A 14 6.08 2.72 5.99
N ILE A 15 5.95 3.93 5.42
CA ILE A 15 4.72 4.72 5.52
C ILE A 15 3.56 3.97 4.88
N TRP A 16 3.76 3.40 3.69
CA TRP A 16 2.70 2.71 2.98
C TRP A 16 2.34 1.36 3.61
N VAL A 17 3.30 0.45 3.75
CA VAL A 17 3.06 -0.91 4.26
C VAL A 17 2.71 -0.87 5.76
N GLY A 18 3.41 -0.05 6.54
CA GLY A 18 3.12 0.15 7.95
C GLY A 18 1.73 0.77 8.18
N GLY A 19 1.34 1.76 7.36
CA GLY A 19 0.00 2.33 7.41
C GLY A 19 -1.11 1.32 7.08
N MET A 20 -0.90 0.45 6.07
CA MET A 20 -1.83 -0.64 5.76
C MET A 20 -1.90 -1.66 6.90
N PHE A 21 -0.77 -2.05 7.47
CA PHE A 21 -0.71 -2.95 8.63
C PHE A 21 -1.50 -2.37 9.81
N PHE A 22 -1.24 -1.12 10.18
CA PHE A 22 -1.97 -0.45 11.26
C PHE A 22 -3.47 -0.38 10.97
N ALA A 23 -3.85 0.02 9.76
CA ALA A 23 -5.25 0.10 9.35
C ALA A 23 -5.96 -1.26 9.49
N TYR A 24 -5.31 -2.34 9.05
CA TYR A 24 -5.92 -3.67 9.01
C TYR A 24 -5.91 -4.38 10.37
N MET A 25 -4.79 -4.37 11.08
CA MET A 25 -4.57 -5.15 12.30
C MET A 25 -4.99 -4.41 13.57
N VAL A 26 -4.97 -3.07 13.56
CA VAL A 26 -5.20 -2.27 14.77
C VAL A 26 -6.49 -1.47 14.65
N LEU A 27 -6.58 -0.57 13.68
CA LEU A 27 -7.72 0.36 13.58
C LEU A 27 -9.03 -0.38 13.25
N ARG A 28 -9.00 -1.32 12.29
CA ARG A 28 -10.18 -2.05 11.84
C ARG A 28 -10.88 -2.86 12.94
N PRO A 29 -10.22 -3.73 13.71
CA PRO A 29 -10.92 -4.47 14.77
C PRO A 29 -11.51 -3.55 15.85
N VAL A 30 -10.78 -2.50 16.25
CA VAL A 30 -11.26 -1.53 17.25
C VAL A 30 -12.47 -0.75 16.72
N ALA A 31 -12.41 -0.25 15.48
CA ALA A 31 -13.55 0.43 14.87
C ALA A 31 -14.75 -0.50 14.69
N ALA A 32 -14.52 -1.80 14.43
CA ALA A 32 -15.58 -2.77 14.29
C ALA A 32 -16.27 -3.12 15.62
N SER A 33 -15.54 -3.12 16.74
CA SER A 33 -16.07 -3.44 18.07
C SER A 33 -16.69 -2.24 18.79
N GLN A 34 -16.20 -1.02 18.53
CA GLN A 34 -16.62 0.17 19.26
C GLN A 34 -17.62 1.05 18.51
N LEU A 35 -17.71 0.94 17.18
CA LEU A 35 -18.52 1.85 16.36
C LEU A 35 -19.61 1.11 15.59
N GLU A 36 -20.80 1.70 15.60
CA GLU A 36 -21.92 1.32 14.74
C GLU A 36 -21.58 1.50 13.25
N ALA A 37 -22.34 0.84 12.38
CA ALA A 37 -22.03 0.81 10.95
C ALA A 37 -21.94 2.21 10.29
N PRO A 38 -22.89 3.15 10.50
CA PRO A 38 -22.81 4.48 9.89
C PRO A 38 -21.56 5.26 10.32
N VAL A 39 -21.31 5.33 11.63
CA VAL A 39 -20.15 6.05 12.20
C VAL A 39 -18.84 5.43 11.71
N ARG A 40 -18.75 4.10 11.69
CA ARG A 40 -17.59 3.37 11.18
C ARG A 40 -17.31 3.64 9.71
N LEU A 41 -18.35 3.66 8.86
CA LEU A 41 -18.19 3.92 7.42
C LEU A 41 -17.70 5.35 7.17
N THR A 42 -18.23 6.33 7.91
CA THR A 42 -17.81 7.73 7.84
C THR A 42 -16.37 7.92 8.32
N LEU A 43 -15.98 7.26 9.41
CA LEU A 43 -14.59 7.21 9.89
C LEU A 43 -13.65 6.71 8.80
N TRP A 44 -13.96 5.55 8.19
CA TRP A 44 -13.13 4.98 7.13
C TRP A 44 -13.04 5.88 5.90
N GLY A 45 -14.13 6.54 5.51
CA GLY A 45 -14.11 7.57 4.46
C GLY A 45 -13.08 8.67 4.75
N GLY A 46 -13.06 9.18 5.98
CA GLY A 46 -12.12 10.22 6.43
C GLY A 46 -10.68 9.74 6.61
N VAL A 47 -10.47 8.50 7.06
CA VAL A 47 -9.14 7.88 7.17
C VAL A 47 -8.52 7.70 5.79
N PHE A 48 -9.25 7.11 4.84
CA PHE A 48 -8.74 6.93 3.48
C PHE A 48 -8.50 8.25 2.76
N ALA A 49 -9.33 9.27 2.98
CA ALA A 49 -9.13 10.61 2.41
C ALA A 49 -7.78 11.23 2.82
N ARG A 50 -7.30 10.93 4.05
CA ARG A 50 -6.01 11.39 4.54
C ARG A 50 -4.86 10.47 4.16
N PHE A 51 -5.08 9.15 4.19
CA PHE A 51 -4.02 8.17 3.95
C PHE A 51 -3.66 8.00 2.47
N PHE A 52 -4.63 8.02 1.56
CA PHE A 52 -4.37 7.75 0.14
C PHE A 52 -3.45 8.77 -0.56
N PRO A 53 -3.48 10.08 -0.24
CA PRO A 53 -2.44 11.02 -0.71
C PRO A 53 -1.02 10.60 -0.31
N TRP A 54 -0.82 10.08 0.91
CA TRP A 54 0.47 9.54 1.34
C TRP A 54 0.87 8.28 0.56
N VAL A 55 -0.10 7.43 0.22
CA VAL A 55 0.16 6.24 -0.60
C VAL A 55 0.59 6.65 -2.01
N TRP A 56 -0.07 7.63 -2.63
CA TRP A 56 0.35 8.19 -3.92
C TRP A 56 1.77 8.73 -3.88
N ALA A 57 2.11 9.53 -2.86
CA ALA A 57 3.45 10.04 -2.66
C ALA A 57 4.46 8.91 -2.47
N ALA A 58 4.13 7.90 -1.67
CA ALA A 58 4.98 6.74 -1.43
C ALA A 58 5.26 5.96 -2.73
N ILE A 59 4.23 5.68 -3.55
CA ILE A 59 4.39 5.03 -4.85
C ILE A 59 5.35 5.82 -5.74
N ALA A 60 5.16 7.13 -5.87
CA ALA A 60 6.02 7.97 -6.68
C ALA A 60 7.48 7.92 -6.20
N VAL A 61 7.71 8.08 -4.88
CA VAL A 61 9.05 8.02 -4.29
C VAL A 61 9.70 6.65 -4.50
N ILE A 62 8.96 5.56 -4.26
CA ILE A 62 9.45 4.18 -4.43
C ILE A 62 9.88 3.93 -5.87
N LEU A 63 9.05 4.29 -6.86
CA LEU A 63 9.37 4.07 -8.27
C LEU A 63 10.56 4.93 -8.72
N LEU A 64 10.56 6.22 -8.39
CA LEU A 64 11.64 7.13 -8.77
C LEU A 64 12.98 6.68 -8.20
N THR A 65 13.02 6.39 -6.90
CA THR A 65 14.25 5.93 -6.24
C THR A 65 14.65 4.54 -6.69
N GLY A 66 13.69 3.61 -6.84
CA GLY A 66 13.94 2.23 -7.27
C GLY A 66 14.52 2.16 -8.68
N PHE A 67 13.90 2.83 -9.65
CA PHE A 67 14.42 2.88 -11.02
C PHE A 67 15.73 3.65 -11.11
N TRP A 68 15.90 4.73 -10.35
CA TRP A 68 17.18 5.42 -10.29
C TRP A 68 18.30 4.48 -9.78
N MET A 69 18.06 3.71 -8.72
CA MET A 69 19.05 2.74 -8.23
C MET A 69 19.37 1.66 -9.28
N ILE A 70 18.36 1.10 -9.94
CA ILE A 70 18.53 0.09 -10.99
C ILE A 70 19.38 0.62 -12.15
N PHE A 71 19.04 1.78 -12.71
CA PHE A 71 19.65 2.26 -13.95
C PHE A 71 20.90 3.11 -13.73
N ALA A 72 20.90 3.99 -12.73
CA ALA A 72 22.01 4.92 -12.50
C ALA A 72 23.11 4.34 -11.60
N VAL A 73 22.83 3.30 -10.81
CA VAL A 73 23.83 2.70 -9.90
C VAL A 73 24.15 1.25 -10.24
N PHE A 74 23.15 0.40 -10.48
CA PHE A 74 23.38 -1.01 -10.78
C PHE A 74 23.66 -1.30 -12.26
N GLY A 75 23.56 -0.30 -13.14
CA GLY A 75 23.88 -0.46 -14.57
C GLY A 75 22.78 -1.13 -15.40
N GLY A 76 21.55 -1.16 -14.88
CA GLY A 76 20.35 -1.57 -15.61
C GLY A 76 19.78 -2.93 -15.20
N MET A 77 18.63 -3.27 -15.81
CA MET A 77 17.83 -4.44 -15.44
C MET A 77 18.55 -5.78 -15.66
N GLY A 78 19.49 -5.87 -16.60
CA GLY A 78 20.28 -7.09 -16.81
C GLY A 78 21.39 -7.31 -15.77
N LYS A 79 21.58 -6.37 -14.84
CA LYS A 79 22.69 -6.37 -13.86
C LYS A 79 22.22 -6.51 -12.41
N VAL A 80 20.92 -6.45 -12.15
CA VAL A 80 20.37 -6.60 -10.80
C VAL A 80 20.06 -8.06 -10.49
N ALA A 81 20.18 -8.43 -9.21
CA ALA A 81 19.91 -9.79 -8.76
C ALA A 81 18.42 -10.16 -8.88
N LEU A 82 18.11 -11.46 -8.91
CA LEU A 82 16.75 -11.97 -9.08
C LEU A 82 15.75 -11.44 -8.03
N TYR A 83 16.20 -11.26 -6.78
CA TYR A 83 15.35 -10.72 -5.72
C TYR A 83 14.88 -9.28 -6.01
N VAL A 84 15.66 -8.49 -6.75
CA VAL A 84 15.29 -7.12 -7.17
C VAL A 84 14.18 -7.18 -8.22
N HIS A 85 14.24 -8.13 -9.15
CA HIS A 85 13.15 -8.37 -10.10
C HIS A 85 11.88 -8.82 -9.40
N ALA A 86 11.99 -9.73 -8.43
CA ALA A 86 10.85 -10.16 -7.61
C ALA A 86 10.26 -8.97 -6.83
N MET A 87 11.10 -8.15 -6.19
CA MET A 87 10.68 -6.94 -5.46
C MET A 87 9.94 -5.95 -6.38
N LEU A 88 10.45 -5.71 -7.59
CA LEU A 88 9.78 -4.86 -8.57
C LEU A 88 8.44 -5.44 -9.01
N GLY A 89 8.40 -6.74 -9.35
CA GLY A 89 7.18 -7.41 -9.79
C GLY A 89 6.08 -7.34 -8.73
N LEU A 90 6.40 -7.65 -7.48
CA LEU A 90 5.47 -7.52 -6.35
C LEU A 90 5.05 -6.07 -6.13
N GLY A 91 5.97 -5.11 -6.18
CA GLY A 91 5.67 -3.68 -6.07
C GLY A 91 4.69 -3.18 -7.15
N VAL A 92 4.84 -3.65 -8.38
CA VAL A 92 3.89 -3.35 -9.48
C VAL A 92 2.51 -3.93 -9.18
N VAL A 93 2.43 -5.19 -8.74
CA VAL A 93 1.15 -5.80 -8.34
C VAL A 93 0.49 -4.98 -7.22
N MET A 94 1.27 -4.56 -6.21
CA MET A 94 0.75 -3.74 -5.12
C MET A 94 0.18 -2.40 -5.59
N MET A 95 0.89 -1.74 -6.51
CA MET A 95 0.44 -0.49 -7.12
C MET A 95 -0.88 -0.67 -7.86
N LEU A 96 -1.01 -1.74 -8.66
CA LEU A 96 -2.24 -2.04 -9.40
C LEU A 96 -3.42 -2.32 -8.46
N ILE A 97 -3.19 -3.04 -7.36
CA ILE A 97 -4.21 -3.25 -6.32
C ILE A 97 -4.65 -1.90 -5.74
N PHE A 98 -3.69 -1.02 -5.40
CA PHE A 98 -4.03 0.30 -4.88
C PHE A 98 -4.80 1.15 -5.88
N PHE A 99 -4.43 1.15 -7.16
CA PHE A 99 -5.17 1.88 -8.20
C PHE A 99 -6.61 1.39 -8.27
N HIS A 100 -6.82 0.07 -8.30
CA HIS A 100 -8.16 -0.49 -8.27
C HIS A 100 -8.93 -0.04 -7.02
N VAL A 101 -8.33 -0.14 -5.83
CA VAL A 101 -8.93 0.30 -4.56
C VAL A 101 -9.34 1.78 -4.60
N PHE A 102 -8.46 2.65 -5.10
CA PHE A 102 -8.67 4.09 -5.13
C PHE A 102 -9.78 4.49 -6.10
N PHE A 103 -9.74 3.99 -7.34
CA PHE A 103 -10.66 4.41 -8.40
C PHE A 103 -12.03 3.73 -8.32
N ALA A 104 -12.11 2.47 -7.83
CA ALA A 104 -13.37 1.72 -7.82
C ALA A 104 -14.08 1.71 -6.44
N PRO A 105 -13.69 0.88 -5.44
CA PRO A 105 -14.44 0.76 -4.20
C PRO A 105 -14.33 2.00 -3.29
N TYR A 106 -13.24 2.77 -3.30
CA TYR A 106 -13.18 4.00 -2.51
C TYR A 106 -14.15 5.08 -3.02
N GLY A 107 -14.22 5.27 -4.35
CA GLY A 107 -15.23 6.13 -4.96
C GLY A 107 -16.66 5.69 -4.61
N ARG A 108 -16.93 4.37 -4.63
CA ARG A 108 -18.24 3.82 -4.22
C ARG A 108 -18.53 4.05 -2.74
N LEU A 109 -17.55 3.85 -1.85
CA LEU A 109 -17.70 4.10 -0.41
C LEU A 109 -18.06 5.56 -0.15
N ARG A 110 -17.35 6.51 -0.77
CA ARG A 110 -17.63 7.95 -0.60
C ARG A 110 -19.03 8.33 -1.04
N ARG A 111 -19.47 7.83 -2.21
CA ARG A 111 -20.84 8.09 -2.71
C ARG A 111 -21.90 7.50 -1.77
N ALA A 112 -21.68 6.27 -1.31
CA ALA A 112 -22.60 5.60 -0.41
C ALA A 112 -22.72 6.33 0.94
N VAL A 113 -21.60 6.76 1.53
CA VAL A 113 -21.60 7.56 2.77
C VAL A 113 -22.31 8.90 2.56
N ALA A 114 -22.06 9.59 1.45
CA ALA A 114 -22.73 10.87 1.16
C ALA A 114 -24.24 10.72 0.96
N ALA A 115 -24.69 9.59 0.44
CA ALA A 115 -26.10 9.26 0.24
C ALA A 115 -26.76 8.56 1.44
N ASN A 116 -26.04 8.33 2.54
CA ASN A 116 -26.47 7.50 3.67
C ASN A 116 -26.88 6.06 3.28
N ASP A 117 -26.35 5.53 2.18
CA ASP A 117 -26.55 4.14 1.74
C ASP A 117 -25.56 3.20 2.46
N TRP A 118 -25.87 2.87 3.70
CA TRP A 118 -25.02 2.02 4.55
C TRP A 118 -24.80 0.61 4.01
N PRO A 119 -25.80 -0.07 3.41
CA PRO A 119 -25.59 -1.37 2.76
C PRO A 119 -24.56 -1.33 1.64
N ALA A 120 -24.64 -0.35 0.72
CA ALA A 120 -23.65 -0.21 -0.34
C ALA A 120 -22.27 0.19 0.20
N GLY A 121 -22.23 1.07 1.21
CA GLY A 121 -21.01 1.47 1.89
C GLY A 121 -20.30 0.28 2.55
N GLY A 122 -21.05 -0.60 3.22
CA GLY A 122 -20.54 -1.84 3.81
C GLY A 122 -19.91 -2.77 2.79
N LYS A 123 -20.55 -2.98 1.63
CA LYS A 123 -20.00 -3.79 0.52
C LYS A 123 -18.70 -3.20 -0.02
N ALA A 124 -18.68 -1.88 -0.25
CA ALA A 124 -17.50 -1.18 -0.75
C ALA A 124 -16.33 -1.27 0.24
N LEU A 125 -16.57 -1.03 1.54
CA LEU A 125 -15.56 -1.17 2.59
C LEU A 125 -15.05 -2.61 2.71
N GLY A 126 -15.93 -3.60 2.58
CA GLY A 126 -15.55 -5.02 2.55
C GLY A 126 -14.57 -5.35 1.43
N GLN A 127 -14.81 -4.83 0.22
CA GLN A 127 -13.89 -4.98 -0.90
C GLN A 127 -12.54 -4.29 -0.65
N ILE A 128 -12.55 -3.05 -0.12
CA ILE A 128 -11.31 -2.35 0.26
C ILE A 128 -10.52 -3.19 1.26
N ARG A 129 -11.18 -3.71 2.31
CA ARG A 129 -10.56 -4.54 3.34
C ARG A 129 -9.84 -5.75 2.74
N MET A 130 -10.52 -6.50 1.87
CA MET A 130 -9.93 -7.69 1.24
C MET A 130 -8.68 -7.32 0.43
N LEU A 131 -8.77 -6.30 -0.41
CA LEU A 131 -7.68 -5.87 -1.27
C LEU A 131 -6.50 -5.31 -0.46
N VAL A 132 -6.76 -4.47 0.56
CA VAL A 132 -5.73 -3.95 1.46
C VAL A 132 -5.08 -5.08 2.27
N GLY A 133 -5.84 -6.09 2.70
CA GLY A 133 -5.29 -7.26 3.39
C GLY A 133 -4.30 -8.04 2.51
N ILE A 134 -4.70 -8.36 1.27
CA ILE A 134 -3.82 -8.98 0.27
C ILE A 134 -2.58 -8.10 0.03
N ASN A 135 -2.80 -6.80 -0.18
CA ASN A 135 -1.71 -5.85 -0.44
C ASN A 135 -0.73 -5.74 0.72
N THR A 136 -1.21 -5.87 1.96
CA THR A 136 -0.37 -5.87 3.17
C THR A 136 0.52 -7.10 3.20
N LEU A 137 -0.02 -8.29 2.90
CA LEU A 137 0.76 -9.52 2.84
C LEU A 137 1.84 -9.45 1.76
N ILE A 138 1.49 -8.96 0.57
CA ILE A 138 2.47 -8.75 -0.51
C ILE A 138 3.53 -7.74 -0.08
N GLY A 139 3.15 -6.64 0.58
CA GLY A 139 4.09 -5.64 1.09
C GLY A 139 5.07 -6.22 2.10
N LEU A 140 4.61 -7.01 3.07
CA LEU A 140 5.46 -7.67 4.05
C LEU A 140 6.40 -8.69 3.38
N ALA A 141 5.91 -9.48 2.44
CA ALA A 141 6.74 -10.40 1.65
C ALA A 141 7.79 -9.65 0.83
N THR A 142 7.42 -8.52 0.21
CA THR A 142 8.33 -7.65 -0.56
C THR A 142 9.43 -7.09 0.32
N ILE A 143 9.10 -6.65 1.54
CA ILE A 143 10.09 -6.19 2.54
C ILE A 143 11.03 -7.35 2.92
N ALA A 144 10.50 -8.54 3.18
CA ALA A 144 11.30 -9.71 3.53
C ALA A 144 12.27 -10.11 2.40
N ILE A 145 11.81 -10.06 1.14
CA ILE A 145 12.64 -10.31 -0.05
C ILE A 145 13.70 -9.22 -0.22
N GLY A 146 13.34 -7.94 -0.07
CA GLY A 146 14.27 -6.82 -0.26
C GLY A 146 15.33 -6.74 0.84
N ALA A 147 14.95 -6.93 2.11
CA ALA A 147 15.86 -6.87 3.24
C ALA A 147 16.64 -8.17 3.43
N GLY A 148 15.98 -9.32 3.29
CA GLY A 148 16.57 -10.64 3.50
C GLY A 148 17.26 -11.23 2.26
N GLY A 149 16.76 -10.94 1.06
CA GLY A 149 17.27 -11.52 -0.20
C GLY A 149 18.76 -11.25 -0.42
N ARG A 150 19.24 -10.07 -0.01
CA ARG A 150 20.68 -9.73 -0.01
C ARG A 150 21.56 -10.73 0.76
N TYR A 151 21.03 -11.35 1.81
CA TYR A 151 21.76 -12.29 2.66
C TYR A 151 21.50 -13.75 2.31
N LEU A 152 20.40 -14.04 1.60
CA LEU A 152 19.96 -15.41 1.28
C LEU A 152 20.32 -15.87 -0.13
N ALA A 153 20.60 -14.94 -1.05
CA ALA A 153 21.03 -15.21 -2.42
C ALA A 153 22.08 -14.17 -2.85
N PRO A 154 23.35 -14.33 -2.41
CA PRO A 154 24.45 -13.40 -2.69
C PRO A 154 24.87 -13.37 -4.17
#